data_AF-A0A4R3M747-F1
#
_entry.id   AF-A0A4R3M747-F1
#
_cell.length_a   1.000
_cell.length_b   1.000
_cell.length_c   1.000
_cell.angle_alpha   90.00
_cell.angle_beta   90.00
_cell.angle_gamma   90.00
#
_symmetry.space_group_name_H-M   'P 1'
#
loop_
_entity.id
_entity.type
_entity.pdbx_description
1 polymer ?
#
loop_
_entity_poly.entity_id
_entity_poly.type
_entity_poly.pdbx_seq_one_letter_code
_entity_poly.pdbx_strand_id
1 'polypeptide(L)'
;MALIDPFAVLDSQSPPGIVHGRGAVGNVRHRFQQTDREGVDDGWPSSGLPAKNPDSLDIKASGSLEGTQSKQHNPVSTEMAPVRLKTTVTVEQARKLLSHNESPDIPFDQAVNPYRGCEHGCVYCYARPTHAYLGYSPGLDFETRLVAKANAVQALRAELARPGYRVSPINIGSATDAYQPIEREWRLTRGLLELMLETRHPLIIVTKNALVERDLDILRALAEQNLVTVYVSVTTLDADMARTLEPRASAPWRRLQAVRTLAQASVPTGVLVAPIIPFINDESMESILREARGAGAYYASYTVLRLPWEVKAVFEEWLATHFPDRAQRVLHRIEDLRNGRRNDPGFGSRMRGTGIWADLLRQRFELTARKLGLNRHRLELDMHRFVRPASLKTSVSMTTGQLSLFDSP
;
A
#
# COMPACT_ATOMS: atom_id res chain seq x y z
N MET A 1 -59.61 0.39 4.60
CA MET A 1 -59.49 -0.67 3.58
C MET A 1 -58.99 -0.04 2.29
N ALA A 2 -57.68 0.06 2.14
CA ALA A 2 -56.97 0.28 0.88
C ALA A 2 -55.52 -0.17 1.15
N LEU A 3 -55.12 -1.24 0.46
CA LEU A 3 -53.87 -1.97 0.64
C LEU A 3 -52.70 -1.17 0.07
N ILE A 4 -51.61 -1.03 0.84
CA ILE A 4 -50.32 -0.53 0.33
C ILE A 4 -49.50 -1.77 -0.04
N ASP A 5 -49.09 -1.81 -1.29
CA ASP A 5 -48.34 -2.87 -1.95
C ASP A 5 -46.93 -3.06 -1.34
N PRO A 6 -46.56 -4.26 -0.85
CA PRO A 6 -45.24 -4.54 -0.29
C PRO A 6 -44.14 -4.86 -1.33
N PHE A 7 -44.37 -4.65 -2.64
CA PHE A 7 -43.41 -5.02 -3.71
C PHE A 7 -42.99 -3.90 -4.69
N ALA A 8 -43.03 -2.63 -4.30
CA ALA A 8 -42.44 -1.55 -5.13
C ALA A 8 -40.89 -1.58 -5.05
N VAL A 9 -40.31 -2.37 -5.95
CA VAL A 9 -38.88 -2.68 -6.10
C VAL A 9 -38.25 -1.77 -7.18
N LEU A 10 -37.00 -1.36 -6.91
CA LEU A 10 -35.97 -0.82 -7.82
C LEU A 10 -36.26 0.50 -8.54
N ASP A 11 -35.93 1.61 -7.89
CA ASP A 11 -35.55 2.82 -8.62
C ASP A 11 -34.03 2.82 -8.85
N SER A 12 -33.66 2.66 -10.11
CA SER A 12 -32.29 2.72 -10.61
C SER A 12 -31.72 4.11 -10.34
N GLN A 13 -30.95 4.24 -9.25
CA GLN A 13 -30.24 5.48 -8.97
C GLN A 13 -29.24 5.76 -10.10
N SER A 14 -29.53 6.80 -10.88
CA SER A 14 -28.58 7.41 -11.80
C SER A 14 -27.25 7.66 -11.08
N PRO A 15 -26.09 7.38 -11.71
CA PRO A 15 -24.81 7.58 -11.07
C PRO A 15 -24.67 9.04 -10.61
N PRO A 16 -24.13 9.29 -9.39
CA PRO A 16 -23.99 10.63 -8.88
C PRO A 16 -23.16 11.49 -9.85
N GLY A 17 -23.67 12.68 -10.15
CA GLY A 17 -23.06 13.59 -11.11
C GLY A 17 -21.61 13.96 -10.76
N ILE A 18 -20.86 14.29 -11.81
CA ILE A 18 -19.48 14.78 -11.71
C ILE A 18 -19.45 16.03 -10.85
N VAL A 19 -18.86 15.93 -9.66
CA VAL A 19 -18.47 17.12 -8.89
C VAL A 19 -17.06 17.50 -9.33
N HIS A 20 -16.91 18.75 -9.79
CA HIS A 20 -15.64 19.31 -10.26
C HIS A 20 -14.46 18.93 -9.35
N GLY A 21 -13.41 18.30 -9.93
CA GLY A 21 -12.21 17.84 -9.23
C GLY A 21 -12.09 16.32 -9.04
N ARG A 22 -13.08 15.52 -9.45
CA ARG A 22 -13.05 14.05 -9.35
C ARG A 22 -12.76 13.39 -10.71
N GLY A 23 -11.60 12.77 -10.84
CA GLY A 23 -11.35 11.76 -11.88
C GLY A 23 -11.91 10.42 -11.40
N ALA A 24 -12.71 9.77 -12.25
CA ALA A 24 -13.45 8.52 -11.99
C ALA A 24 -14.58 8.63 -10.93
N VAL A 25 -15.80 8.90 -11.39
CA VAL A 25 -17.05 8.68 -10.65
C VAL A 25 -17.68 7.42 -11.24
N GLY A 26 -17.38 6.25 -10.68
CA GLY A 26 -18.03 5.00 -11.11
C GLY A 26 -17.16 3.76 -10.97
N ASN A 27 -17.62 2.84 -10.13
CA ASN A 27 -17.10 1.49 -9.87
C ASN A 27 -15.64 1.40 -9.39
N VAL A 28 -15.47 1.28 -8.07
CA VAL A 28 -14.21 0.87 -7.43
C VAL A 28 -14.02 -0.62 -7.67
N ARG A 29 -13.68 -1.03 -8.90
CA ARG A 29 -13.27 -2.41 -9.17
C ARG A 29 -12.08 -2.74 -8.27
N HIS A 30 -12.27 -3.68 -7.37
CA HIS A 30 -11.25 -4.10 -6.40
C HIS A 30 -11.22 -5.62 -6.26
N ARG A 31 -10.16 -6.15 -5.64
CA ARG A 31 -9.88 -7.59 -5.59
C ARG A 31 -11.01 -8.46 -5.01
N PHE A 32 -11.76 -7.93 -4.04
CA PHE A 32 -12.78 -8.69 -3.30
C PHE A 32 -14.19 -8.55 -3.88
N GLN A 33 -14.33 -7.87 -5.01
CA GLN A 33 -15.63 -7.70 -5.64
C GLN A 33 -16.10 -9.07 -6.16
N GLN A 34 -17.25 -9.55 -5.68
CA GLN A 34 -17.90 -10.71 -6.28
C GLN A 34 -18.27 -10.38 -7.72
N THR A 35 -17.82 -11.22 -8.66
CA THR A 35 -18.22 -11.08 -10.06
C THR A 35 -19.52 -11.85 -10.24
N ASP A 36 -20.65 -11.16 -10.25
CA ASP A 36 -21.87 -11.74 -10.80
C ASP A 36 -21.63 -11.94 -12.30
N ARG A 37 -21.47 -13.19 -12.70
CA ARG A 37 -21.55 -13.56 -14.11
C ARG A 37 -23.02 -13.73 -14.41
N GLU A 38 -23.65 -12.71 -14.99
CA GLU A 38 -24.88 -12.95 -15.73
C GLU A 38 -24.52 -13.95 -16.84
N GLY A 39 -25.16 -15.12 -16.80
CA GLY A 39 -25.11 -16.05 -17.92
C GLY A 39 -25.76 -15.37 -19.11
N VAL A 40 -24.96 -14.77 -19.97
CA VAL A 40 -25.43 -14.37 -21.30
C VAL A 40 -25.64 -15.66 -22.07
N ASP A 41 -26.90 -16.00 -22.33
CA ASP A 41 -27.25 -16.93 -23.39
C ASP A 41 -26.81 -16.28 -24.71
N ASP A 42 -25.68 -16.75 -25.24
CA ASP A 42 -25.10 -16.25 -26.49
C ASP A 42 -25.80 -16.82 -27.73
N GLY A 43 -26.94 -17.52 -27.54
CA GLY A 43 -27.80 -17.99 -28.61
C GLY A 43 -27.23 -19.14 -29.42
N TRP A 44 -26.15 -19.78 -28.96
CA TRP A 44 -25.62 -20.99 -29.57
C TRP A 44 -26.22 -22.23 -28.92
N PRO A 45 -27.11 -22.99 -29.62
CA PRO A 45 -27.56 -24.27 -29.10
C PRO A 45 -26.37 -25.22 -28.97
N SER A 46 -26.12 -25.70 -27.75
CA SER A 46 -25.09 -26.68 -27.39
C SER A 46 -25.41 -28.11 -27.87
N SER A 47 -25.86 -28.25 -29.11
CA SER A 47 -26.12 -29.54 -29.74
C SER A 47 -25.88 -29.48 -31.25
N GLY A 48 -24.62 -29.25 -31.63
CA GLY A 48 -24.12 -29.38 -33.00
C GLY A 48 -23.43 -30.73 -33.22
N LEU A 49 -24.15 -31.84 -33.11
CA LEU A 49 -23.72 -33.13 -33.67
C LEU A 49 -24.84 -33.67 -34.57
N PRO A 50 -24.62 -33.81 -35.89
CA PRO A 50 -25.64 -34.34 -36.78
C PRO A 50 -25.84 -35.84 -36.56
N ALA A 51 -27.09 -36.25 -36.77
CA ALA A 51 -27.62 -37.59 -36.57
C ALA A 51 -26.94 -38.66 -37.44
N LYS A 52 -26.79 -39.84 -36.83
CA LYS A 52 -26.84 -41.21 -37.37
C LYS A 52 -26.34 -41.44 -38.81
N ASN A 53 -25.23 -42.15 -38.93
CA ASN A 53 -24.92 -42.95 -40.11
C ASN A 53 -25.19 -44.44 -39.78
N PRO A 54 -26.17 -45.11 -40.40
CA PRO A 54 -26.39 -46.54 -40.25
C PRO A 54 -25.67 -47.25 -41.39
N ASP A 55 -24.53 -47.89 -41.11
CA ASP A 55 -23.99 -49.02 -41.88
C ASP A 55 -22.55 -49.30 -41.41
N SER A 56 -22.38 -50.36 -40.63
CA SER A 56 -21.36 -51.41 -40.86
C SER A 56 -21.18 -52.31 -39.63
N LEU A 57 -21.87 -53.44 -39.71
CA LEU A 57 -21.38 -54.81 -39.51
C LEU A 57 -20.89 -55.28 -38.13
N ASP A 58 -21.71 -56.19 -37.59
CA ASP A 58 -21.43 -57.18 -36.56
C ASP A 58 -20.15 -58.00 -36.79
N ILE A 59 -19.33 -58.13 -35.73
CA ILE A 59 -18.51 -59.31 -35.49
C ILE A 59 -18.68 -59.72 -34.01
N LYS A 60 -19.31 -60.87 -33.78
CA LYS A 60 -19.27 -61.62 -32.53
C LYS A 60 -18.03 -62.53 -32.53
N ALA A 61 -17.26 -62.56 -31.43
CA ALA A 61 -17.06 -63.77 -30.60
C ALA A 61 -15.87 -63.66 -29.62
N SER A 62 -16.16 -64.12 -28.38
CA SER A 62 -15.32 -64.83 -27.41
C SER A 62 -14.19 -64.12 -26.66
N GLY A 63 -14.21 -64.28 -25.33
CA GLY A 63 -13.03 -64.09 -24.47
C GLY A 63 -13.33 -63.53 -23.09
N SER A 64 -13.65 -64.42 -22.15
CA SER A 64 -13.76 -64.18 -20.71
C SER A 64 -12.52 -63.48 -20.13
N LEU A 65 -12.71 -62.56 -19.17
CA LEU A 65 -12.03 -62.54 -17.87
C LEU A 65 -12.56 -61.38 -17.02
N GLU A 66 -12.99 -61.73 -15.82
CA GLU A 66 -13.49 -60.85 -14.77
C GLU A 66 -12.38 -59.97 -14.17
N GLY A 67 -12.76 -58.77 -13.75
CA GLY A 67 -12.27 -58.21 -12.49
C GLY A 67 -11.18 -57.14 -12.56
N THR A 68 -11.54 -55.90 -12.91
CA THR A 68 -11.16 -54.73 -12.09
C THR A 68 -12.01 -53.51 -12.49
N GLN A 69 -12.88 -53.05 -11.58
CA GLN A 69 -13.60 -51.79 -11.74
C GLN A 69 -12.62 -50.63 -11.62
N SER A 70 -12.10 -50.12 -12.74
CA SER A 70 -11.50 -48.79 -12.79
C SER A 70 -12.62 -47.77 -12.75
N LYS A 71 -12.86 -47.19 -11.57
CA LYS A 71 -13.66 -45.95 -11.42
C LYS A 71 -13.10 -44.92 -12.39
N GLN A 72 -13.89 -44.57 -13.40
CA GLN A 72 -13.66 -43.39 -14.22
C GLN A 72 -13.59 -42.18 -13.29
N HIS A 73 -12.36 -41.70 -13.06
CA HIS A 73 -12.13 -40.39 -12.49
C HIS A 73 -12.67 -39.38 -13.52
N ASN A 74 -13.81 -38.77 -13.21
CA ASN A 74 -14.11 -37.45 -13.77
C ASN A 74 -12.91 -36.55 -13.47
N PRO A 75 -12.30 -35.89 -14.46
CA PRO A 75 -11.26 -34.93 -14.18
C PRO A 75 -11.89 -33.81 -13.35
N VAL A 76 -11.47 -33.75 -12.09
CA VAL A 76 -11.70 -32.61 -11.20
C VAL A 76 -11.32 -31.37 -11.99
N SER A 77 -12.29 -30.49 -12.19
CA SER A 77 -12.12 -29.17 -12.75
C SER A 77 -10.89 -28.53 -12.12
N THR A 78 -9.85 -28.35 -12.93
CA THR A 78 -8.63 -27.65 -12.55
C THR A 78 -9.03 -26.29 -11.99
N GLU A 79 -8.97 -26.11 -10.67
CA GLU A 79 -9.04 -24.79 -10.04
C GLU A 79 -7.96 -23.95 -10.72
N MET A 80 -8.39 -23.04 -11.60
CA MET A 80 -7.50 -22.09 -12.25
C MET A 80 -6.80 -21.31 -11.13
N ALA A 81 -5.50 -21.54 -10.98
CA ALA A 81 -4.67 -20.77 -10.07
C ALA A 81 -4.96 -19.28 -10.26
N PRO A 82 -5.15 -18.50 -9.17
CA PRO A 82 -5.59 -17.12 -9.29
C PRO A 82 -4.64 -16.34 -10.20
N VAL A 83 -5.21 -15.67 -11.21
CA VAL A 83 -4.46 -14.87 -12.18
C VAL A 83 -3.64 -13.83 -11.41
N ARG A 84 -2.31 -13.92 -11.52
CA ARG A 84 -1.42 -12.96 -10.88
C ARG A 84 -1.67 -11.58 -11.49
N LEU A 85 -2.12 -10.64 -10.67
CA LEU A 85 -2.29 -9.24 -11.09
C LEU A 85 -0.93 -8.68 -11.53
N LYS A 86 -0.83 -8.32 -12.81
CA LYS A 86 0.38 -7.73 -13.38
C LYS A 86 0.40 -6.23 -13.07
N THR A 87 1.52 -5.74 -12.57
CA THR A 87 1.75 -4.31 -12.38
C THR A 87 2.25 -3.69 -13.68
N THR A 88 1.71 -2.53 -14.03
CA THR A 88 2.19 -1.65 -15.09
C THR A 88 2.69 -0.36 -14.46
N VAL A 89 3.79 0.17 -14.98
CA VAL A 89 4.39 1.41 -14.47
C VAL A 89 4.50 2.39 -15.63
N THR A 90 3.91 3.57 -15.47
CA THR A 90 4.09 4.70 -16.38
C THR A 90 5.11 5.67 -15.82
N VAL A 91 5.79 6.39 -16.71
CA VAL A 91 6.84 7.35 -16.33
C VAL A 91 6.27 8.76 -16.27
N GLU A 92 6.53 9.47 -15.17
CA GLU A 92 6.18 10.89 -15.00
C GLU A 92 7.47 11.71 -14.81
N GLN A 93 7.50 12.90 -15.42
CA GLN A 93 8.47 13.94 -15.13
C GLN A 93 7.85 14.89 -14.10
N ALA A 94 8.24 14.74 -12.84
CA ALA A 94 7.71 15.54 -11.74
C ALA A 94 8.23 16.99 -11.84
N ARG A 95 7.30 17.95 -11.77
CA ARG A 95 7.63 19.39 -11.67
C ARG A 95 8.14 19.77 -10.28
N LYS A 96 7.62 19.09 -9.25
CA LYS A 96 8.00 19.20 -7.84
C LYS A 96 7.91 17.81 -7.21
N LEU A 97 8.80 17.52 -6.28
CA LEU A 97 8.78 16.32 -5.46
C LEU A 97 8.37 16.60 -4.02
N LEU A 98 8.74 17.76 -3.47
CA LEU A 98 8.39 18.16 -2.12
C LEU A 98 6.90 18.48 -1.99
N SER A 99 6.27 17.85 -1.00
CA SER A 99 4.91 18.11 -0.56
C SER A 99 4.92 18.50 0.91
N HIS A 100 3.96 19.35 1.31
CA HIS A 100 3.84 19.85 2.67
C HIS A 100 2.49 19.44 3.28
N ASN A 101 2.45 19.35 4.60
CA ASN A 101 1.23 19.11 5.35
C ASN A 101 1.26 19.90 6.66
N GLU A 102 0.07 20.20 7.19
CA GLU A 102 -0.11 20.98 8.43
C GLU A 102 -0.67 20.11 9.57
N SER A 103 -0.49 18.79 9.49
CA SER A 103 -1.11 17.91 10.47
C SER A 103 -0.34 17.89 11.78
N PRO A 104 -1.01 18.15 12.93
CA PRO A 104 -0.39 18.03 14.24
C PRO A 104 -0.20 16.56 14.69
N ASP A 105 -0.72 15.60 13.91
CA ASP A 105 -0.71 14.18 14.27
C ASP A 105 0.59 13.46 13.88
N ILE A 106 1.40 14.06 13.02
CA ILE A 106 2.63 13.47 12.49
C ILE A 106 3.83 14.38 12.77
N PRO A 107 5.03 13.81 13.03
CA PRO A 107 6.19 14.58 13.49
C PRO A 107 6.97 15.22 12.33
N PHE A 108 6.34 15.40 11.16
CA PHE A 108 6.97 15.97 9.97
C PHE A 108 5.95 16.78 9.16
N ASP A 109 6.42 17.87 8.56
CA ASP A 109 5.67 18.74 7.67
C ASP A 109 5.98 18.46 6.19
N GLN A 110 7.19 18.01 5.88
CA GLN A 110 7.65 17.73 4.51
C GLN A 110 7.65 16.23 4.17
N ALA A 111 7.24 15.91 2.94
CA ALA A 111 7.33 14.56 2.41
C ALA A 111 7.63 14.52 0.91
N VAL A 112 8.27 13.42 0.49
CA VAL A 112 8.52 13.09 -0.91
C VAL A 112 7.97 11.71 -1.23
N ASN A 113 7.40 11.56 -2.42
CA ASN A 113 6.81 10.31 -2.88
C ASN A 113 7.40 9.98 -4.26
N PRO A 114 8.34 9.01 -4.37
CA PRO A 114 8.96 8.64 -5.65
C PRO A 114 7.97 7.99 -6.63
N TYR A 115 6.89 7.41 -6.09
CA TYR A 115 5.84 6.74 -6.84
C TYR A 115 4.46 7.35 -6.56
N ARG A 116 3.52 7.10 -7.45
CA ARG A 116 2.07 7.18 -7.17
C ARG A 116 1.48 5.78 -7.23
N GLY A 117 0.65 5.46 -6.24
CA GLY A 117 0.11 4.10 -6.05
C GLY A 117 1.08 3.22 -5.28
N CYS A 118 0.61 2.04 -4.86
CA CYS A 118 1.44 1.12 -4.10
C CYS A 118 1.08 -0.35 -4.37
N GLU A 119 2.06 -1.14 -4.81
CA GLU A 119 1.89 -2.56 -5.08
C GLU A 119 1.49 -3.36 -3.84
N HIS A 120 1.80 -2.90 -2.62
CA HIS A 120 1.43 -3.66 -1.41
C HIS A 120 -0.05 -4.04 -1.36
N GLY A 121 -0.92 -3.21 -1.96
CA GLY A 121 -2.33 -3.51 -2.11
C GLY A 121 -3.08 -3.59 -0.78
N CYS A 122 -2.61 -2.87 0.24
CA CYS A 122 -3.23 -2.90 1.56
C CYS A 122 -4.70 -2.47 1.47
N VAL A 123 -5.61 -3.29 1.97
CA VAL A 123 -7.07 -3.05 1.87
C VAL A 123 -7.51 -1.78 2.62
N TYR A 124 -6.75 -1.41 3.64
CA TYR A 124 -6.98 -0.25 4.51
C TYR A 124 -6.18 1.01 4.10
N CYS A 125 -5.50 1.01 2.94
CA CYS A 125 -4.56 2.07 2.58
C CYS A 125 -5.28 3.43 2.37
N TYR A 126 -5.03 4.40 3.25
CA TYR A 126 -5.61 5.74 3.16
C TYR A 126 -5.19 6.52 1.90
N ALA A 127 -4.13 6.08 1.20
CA ALA A 127 -3.62 6.75 0.00
C ALA A 127 -4.34 6.32 -1.27
N ARG A 128 -5.18 5.27 -1.22
CA ARG A 128 -6.00 4.80 -2.36
C ARG A 128 -6.77 5.92 -3.07
N PRO A 129 -7.44 6.86 -2.37
CA PRO A 129 -8.16 7.95 -3.01
C PRO A 129 -7.28 8.87 -3.87
N THR A 130 -5.96 8.90 -3.66
CA THR A 130 -5.06 9.75 -4.47
C THR A 130 -5.00 9.33 -5.94
N HIS A 131 -5.34 8.07 -6.25
CA HIS A 131 -5.39 7.56 -7.62
C HIS A 131 -6.56 8.12 -8.44
N ALA A 132 -7.64 8.53 -7.78
CA ALA A 132 -8.78 9.17 -8.45
C ALA A 132 -8.35 10.47 -9.17
N TYR A 133 -7.39 11.22 -8.62
CA TYR A 133 -6.84 12.42 -9.27
C TYR A 133 -6.09 12.12 -10.57
N LEU A 134 -5.71 10.86 -10.81
CA LEU A 134 -5.08 10.40 -12.06
C LEU A 134 -6.11 9.83 -13.05
N GLY A 135 -7.40 9.84 -12.72
CA GLY A 135 -8.44 9.16 -13.49
C GLY A 135 -8.39 7.64 -13.37
N TYR A 136 -7.71 7.10 -12.34
CA TYR A 136 -7.61 5.67 -12.08
C TYR A 136 -8.50 5.26 -10.90
N SER A 137 -8.91 3.99 -10.88
CA SER A 137 -9.68 3.44 -9.77
C SER A 137 -8.86 3.41 -8.46
N PRO A 138 -9.38 3.93 -7.33
CA PRO A 138 -8.79 3.73 -6.01
C PRO A 138 -8.71 2.25 -5.54
N GLY A 139 -9.37 1.34 -6.28
CA GLY A 139 -9.36 -0.10 -6.05
C GLY A 139 -8.14 -0.78 -6.66
N LEU A 140 -8.33 -1.62 -7.68
CA LEU A 140 -7.25 -2.39 -8.31
C LEU A 140 -6.19 -1.50 -8.98
N ASP A 141 -6.57 -0.41 -9.64
CA ASP A 141 -5.58 0.41 -10.36
C ASP A 141 -4.57 1.05 -9.41
N PHE A 142 -4.94 1.35 -8.15
CA PHE A 142 -4.00 1.83 -7.13
C PHE A 142 -2.81 0.89 -6.91
N GLU A 143 -3.04 -0.42 -7.04
CA GLU A 143 -2.01 -1.43 -6.81
C GLU A 143 -1.43 -2.00 -8.12
N THR A 144 -2.12 -1.88 -9.26
CA THR A 144 -1.66 -2.45 -10.55
C THR A 144 -1.20 -1.42 -11.58
N ARG A 145 -1.58 -0.14 -11.46
CA ARG A 145 -1.23 0.93 -12.40
C ARG A 145 -0.49 2.03 -11.65
N LEU A 146 0.82 1.90 -11.61
CA LEU A 146 1.69 2.80 -10.86
C LEU A 146 2.30 3.86 -11.76
N VAL A 147 2.69 4.98 -11.15
CA VAL A 147 3.45 6.03 -11.81
C VAL A 147 4.78 6.19 -11.10
N ALA A 148 5.88 6.08 -11.83
CA ALA A 148 7.23 6.34 -11.33
C ALA A 148 7.69 7.74 -11.77
N LYS A 149 8.12 8.55 -10.81
CA LYS A 149 8.67 9.89 -11.09
C LYS A 149 10.14 9.75 -11.44
N ALA A 150 10.45 9.47 -12.70
CA ALA A 150 11.82 9.11 -13.13
C ALA A 150 12.87 10.17 -12.82
N ASN A 151 12.49 11.44 -12.74
CA ASN A 151 13.36 12.55 -12.36
C ASN A 151 13.29 12.92 -10.86
N ALA A 152 12.84 12.03 -9.98
CA ALA A 152 12.64 12.33 -8.56
C ALA A 152 13.88 12.96 -7.91
N VAL A 153 15.07 12.40 -8.16
CA VAL A 153 16.33 12.89 -7.58
C VAL A 153 16.65 14.31 -8.08
N GLN A 154 16.53 14.54 -9.38
CA GLN A 154 16.80 15.84 -10.00
C GLN A 154 15.80 16.90 -9.54
N ALA A 155 14.52 16.54 -9.46
CA ALA A 155 13.46 17.40 -8.96
C ALA A 155 13.74 17.79 -7.51
N LEU A 156 13.99 16.83 -6.61
CA LEU A 156 14.29 17.14 -5.21
C LEU A 156 15.55 17.99 -5.06
N ARG A 157 16.64 17.65 -5.77
CA ARG A 157 17.88 18.44 -5.76
C ARG A 157 17.62 19.90 -6.12
N ALA A 158 16.84 20.15 -7.17
CA ALA A 158 16.51 21.50 -7.60
C ALA A 158 15.72 22.27 -6.53
N GLU A 159 14.85 21.58 -5.78
CA GLU A 159 14.09 22.21 -4.69
C GLU A 159 14.95 22.51 -3.46
N LEU A 160 15.83 21.59 -3.06
CA LEU A 160 16.81 21.78 -1.97
C LEU A 160 17.83 22.89 -2.28
N ALA A 161 18.10 23.15 -3.57
CA ALA A 161 19.00 24.20 -4.02
C ALA A 161 18.41 25.62 -3.92
N ARG A 162 17.11 25.78 -3.67
CA ARG A 162 16.43 27.09 -3.71
C ARG A 162 16.95 28.05 -2.62
N PRO A 163 17.18 29.35 -2.94
CA PRO A 163 17.39 30.38 -1.92
C PRO A 163 16.28 30.35 -0.87
N GLY A 164 16.65 30.39 0.41
CA GLY A 164 15.69 30.36 1.51
C GLY A 164 15.06 29.00 1.85
N TYR A 165 15.49 27.88 1.24
CA TYR A 165 15.07 26.55 1.68
C TYR A 165 15.38 26.35 3.18
N ARG A 166 14.37 25.91 3.94
CA ARG A 166 14.48 25.61 5.37
C ARG A 166 14.42 24.10 5.55
N VAL A 167 15.45 23.57 6.20
CA VAL A 167 15.57 22.15 6.53
C VAL A 167 14.55 21.79 7.60
N SER A 168 13.80 20.74 7.32
CA SER A 168 13.06 19.95 8.29
C SER A 168 13.10 18.48 7.85
N PRO A 169 12.95 17.49 8.75
CA PRO A 169 12.97 16.09 8.34
C PRO A 169 11.96 15.78 7.23
N ILE A 170 12.44 15.20 6.13
CA ILE A 170 11.58 14.78 5.02
C ILE A 170 11.17 13.32 5.21
N ASN A 171 9.85 13.05 5.23
CA ASN A 171 9.36 11.68 5.17
C ASN A 171 9.36 11.15 3.72
N ILE A 172 10.08 10.06 3.45
CA ILE A 172 10.07 9.37 2.16
C ILE A 172 8.97 8.32 2.16
N GLY A 173 8.01 8.44 1.24
CA GLY A 173 6.90 7.50 1.10
C GLY A 173 5.73 7.77 2.04
N SER A 174 5.20 8.99 2.03
CA SER A 174 4.01 9.36 2.83
C SER A 174 2.67 8.97 2.18
N ALA A 175 2.62 8.75 0.87
CA ALA A 175 1.41 8.36 0.13
C ALA A 175 1.63 7.09 -0.73
N THR A 176 2.81 6.48 -0.60
CA THR A 176 3.22 5.23 -1.24
C THR A 176 4.30 4.60 -0.37
N ASP A 177 4.52 3.30 -0.47
CA ASP A 177 5.68 2.69 0.16
C ASP A 177 6.91 2.89 -0.72
N ALA A 178 7.95 3.52 -0.16
CA ALA A 178 9.20 3.80 -0.87
C ALA A 178 9.95 2.52 -1.29
N TYR A 179 9.68 1.40 -0.63
CA TYR A 179 10.33 0.10 -0.86
C TYR A 179 9.36 -0.97 -1.37
N GLN A 180 8.26 -0.58 -2.02
CA GLN A 180 7.39 -1.49 -2.74
C GLN A 180 8.15 -2.32 -3.81
N PRO A 181 7.67 -3.50 -4.23
CA PRO A 181 8.42 -4.42 -5.09
C PRO A 181 9.07 -3.81 -6.36
N ILE A 182 8.44 -2.88 -7.06
CA ILE A 182 9.03 -2.19 -8.23
C ILE A 182 10.30 -1.39 -7.90
N GLU A 183 10.52 -0.97 -6.65
CA GLU A 183 11.75 -0.29 -6.22
C GLU A 183 13.01 -1.17 -6.43
N ARG A 184 12.86 -2.49 -6.58
CA ARG A 184 13.98 -3.38 -6.93
C ARG A 184 14.63 -3.00 -8.27
N GLU A 185 13.81 -2.61 -9.24
CA GLU A 185 14.24 -2.25 -10.60
C GLU A 185 14.49 -0.74 -10.71
N TRP A 186 13.58 0.07 -10.17
CA TRP A 186 13.56 1.52 -10.38
C TRP A 186 14.60 2.28 -9.55
N ARG A 187 14.93 1.79 -8.35
CA ARG A 187 15.95 2.36 -7.45
C ARG A 187 15.81 3.87 -7.20
N LEU A 188 14.59 4.42 -7.28
CA LEU A 188 14.35 5.86 -7.09
C LEU A 188 14.53 6.24 -5.63
N THR A 189 14.06 5.40 -4.70
CA THR A 189 14.29 5.61 -3.28
C THR A 189 15.77 5.59 -2.96
N ARG A 190 16.55 4.66 -3.53
CA ARG A 190 18.00 4.66 -3.34
C ARG A 190 18.65 5.97 -3.82
N GLY A 191 18.31 6.44 -5.03
CA GLY A 191 18.84 7.70 -5.54
C GLY A 191 18.46 8.91 -4.68
N LEU A 192 17.27 8.90 -4.07
CA LEU A 192 16.89 9.91 -3.08
C LEU A 192 17.78 9.81 -1.83
N LEU A 193 18.03 8.61 -1.30
CA LEU A 193 18.92 8.43 -0.14
C LEU A 193 20.34 8.92 -0.41
N GLU A 194 20.89 8.67 -1.60
CA GLU A 194 22.20 9.17 -2.01
C GLU A 194 22.24 10.71 -2.01
N LEU A 195 21.19 11.36 -2.52
CA LEU A 195 21.04 12.82 -2.44
C LEU A 195 20.91 13.31 -0.99
N MET A 196 20.14 12.61 -0.13
CA MET A 196 20.01 12.98 1.28
C MET A 196 21.35 12.88 2.01
N LEU A 197 22.17 11.86 1.70
CA LEU A 197 23.50 11.71 2.28
C LEU A 197 24.46 12.78 1.78
N GLU A 198 24.49 13.06 0.48
CA GLU A 198 25.30 14.13 -0.12
C GLU A 198 25.00 15.49 0.51
N THR A 199 23.72 15.81 0.67
CA THR A 199 23.26 17.09 1.22
C THR A 199 23.18 17.07 2.75
N ARG A 200 23.50 15.94 3.40
CA ARG A 200 23.35 15.72 4.85
C ARG A 200 21.98 16.14 5.38
N HIS A 201 20.95 15.80 4.63
CA HIS A 201 19.58 16.19 4.91
C HIS A 201 18.89 15.14 5.80
N PRO A 202 18.23 15.55 6.90
CA PRO A 202 17.52 14.60 7.76
C PRO A 202 16.28 14.02 7.05
N LEU A 203 16.01 12.73 7.31
CA LEU A 203 14.91 12.01 6.70
C LEU A 203 14.28 10.98 7.63
N ILE A 204 13.02 10.65 7.33
CA ILE A 204 12.25 9.59 7.97
C ILE A 204 11.79 8.62 6.88
N ILE A 205 11.88 7.33 7.15
CA ILE A 205 11.37 6.28 6.27
C ILE A 205 10.28 5.53 7.00
N VAL A 206 9.15 5.30 6.34
CA VAL A 206 8.11 4.37 6.80
C VAL A 206 7.91 3.32 5.72
N THR A 207 8.06 2.03 6.06
CA THR A 207 7.89 0.94 5.10
C THR A 207 7.25 -0.30 5.70
N LYS A 208 6.70 -1.16 4.84
CA LYS A 208 6.24 -2.53 5.13
C LYS A 208 7.10 -3.59 4.41
N ASN A 209 8.19 -3.19 3.76
CA ASN A 209 8.99 -4.08 2.95
C ASN A 209 10.43 -4.20 3.47
N ALA A 210 10.92 -5.42 3.56
CA ALA A 210 12.29 -5.70 3.97
C ALA A 210 13.35 -5.31 2.92
N LEU A 211 12.93 -4.89 1.72
CA LEU A 211 13.81 -4.35 0.69
C LEU A 211 14.64 -3.15 1.18
N VAL A 212 14.22 -2.45 2.25
CA VAL A 212 15.00 -1.41 2.93
C VAL A 212 16.41 -1.85 3.33
N GLU A 213 16.62 -3.14 3.59
CA GLU A 213 17.95 -3.70 3.90
C GLU A 213 18.96 -3.57 2.74
N ARG A 214 18.49 -3.45 1.49
CA ARG A 214 19.35 -3.27 0.32
C ARG A 214 20.21 -2.00 0.45
N ASP A 215 19.65 -0.95 1.06
CA ASP A 215 20.28 0.37 1.14
C ASP A 215 20.93 0.61 2.52
N LEU A 216 21.25 -0.47 3.24
CA LEU A 216 21.89 -0.43 4.57
C LEU A 216 23.22 0.32 4.56
N ASP A 217 23.95 0.26 3.45
CA ASP A 217 25.20 0.99 3.23
C ASP A 217 25.01 2.51 3.39
N ILE A 218 23.94 3.06 2.80
CA ILE A 218 23.62 4.49 2.86
C ILE A 218 22.95 4.83 4.19
N LEU A 219 22.03 3.99 4.66
CA LEU A 219 21.29 4.20 5.91
C LEU A 219 22.24 4.25 7.12
N ARG A 220 23.28 3.42 7.15
CA ARG A 220 24.30 3.46 8.20
C ARG A 220 25.06 4.78 8.19
N ALA A 221 25.50 5.26 7.03
CA ALA A 221 26.23 6.53 6.90
C ALA A 221 25.38 7.76 7.30
N LEU A 222 24.07 7.71 7.05
CA LEU A 222 23.11 8.70 7.53
C LEU A 222 22.90 8.61 9.06
N ALA A 223 22.83 7.38 9.60
CA ALA A 223 22.61 7.14 11.03
C ALA A 223 23.81 7.60 11.88
N GLU A 224 25.04 7.39 11.40
CA GLU A 224 26.29 7.89 12.02
C GLU A 224 26.29 9.43 12.19
N GLN A 225 25.51 10.14 11.36
CA GLN A 225 25.35 11.58 11.41
C GLN A 225 24.04 12.04 12.07
N ASN A 226 23.29 11.11 12.67
CA ASN A 226 21.98 11.36 13.27
C ASN A 226 20.95 11.97 12.27
N LEU A 227 20.99 11.53 11.01
CA LEU A 227 20.15 12.06 9.93
C LEU A 227 18.97 11.16 9.54
N VAL A 228 18.90 9.93 10.03
CA VAL A 228 17.83 8.99 9.63
C VAL A 228 17.23 8.24 10.79
N THR A 229 15.92 8.02 10.70
CA THR A 229 15.21 6.97 11.45
C THR A 229 14.32 6.19 10.49
N VAL A 230 14.23 4.88 10.73
CA VAL A 230 13.40 3.97 9.93
C VAL A 230 12.28 3.43 10.80
N TYR A 231 11.06 3.42 10.26
CA TYR A 231 9.90 2.83 10.89
C TYR A 231 9.36 1.70 10.02
N VAL A 232 9.23 0.52 10.60
CA VAL A 232 8.67 -0.66 9.91
C VAL A 232 7.25 -0.90 10.42
N SER A 233 6.26 -0.93 9.53
CA SER A 233 4.89 -1.24 9.97
C SER A 233 4.68 -2.75 10.10
N VAL A 234 4.24 -3.18 11.27
CA VAL A 234 3.87 -4.57 11.57
C VAL A 234 2.43 -4.57 12.09
N THR A 235 1.50 -5.05 11.28
CA THR A 235 0.06 -5.03 11.58
C THR A 235 -0.40 -6.27 12.34
N THR A 236 0.21 -7.41 12.06
CA THR A 236 -0.08 -8.72 12.65
C THR A 236 1.20 -9.56 12.60
N LEU A 237 1.30 -10.59 13.44
CA LEU A 237 2.32 -11.63 13.33
C LEU A 237 1.83 -12.86 12.55
N ASP A 238 0.53 -12.93 12.28
CA ASP A 238 -0.10 -14.00 11.49
C ASP A 238 0.13 -13.78 9.99
N ALA A 239 0.80 -14.74 9.37
CA ALA A 239 1.13 -14.70 7.94
C ALA A 239 -0.10 -14.86 7.03
N ASP A 240 -1.12 -15.61 7.45
CA ASP A 240 -2.32 -15.84 6.66
C ASP A 240 -3.19 -14.59 6.65
N MET A 241 -3.38 -13.97 7.82
CA MET A 241 -4.00 -12.66 7.97
C MET A 241 -3.26 -11.60 7.12
N ALA A 242 -1.93 -11.54 7.21
CA ALA A 242 -1.13 -10.58 6.45
C ALA A 242 -1.29 -10.75 4.93
N ARG A 243 -1.42 -11.99 4.43
CA ARG A 243 -1.64 -12.26 2.99
C ARG A 243 -2.98 -11.72 2.48
N THR A 244 -4.00 -11.64 3.33
CA THR A 244 -5.30 -11.06 2.94
C THR A 244 -5.31 -9.53 3.08
N LEU A 245 -4.70 -8.99 4.14
CA LEU A 245 -4.67 -7.56 4.43
C LEU A 245 -3.71 -6.76 3.54
N GLU A 246 -2.53 -7.31 3.24
CA GLU A 246 -1.40 -6.63 2.62
C GLU A 246 -0.57 -7.59 1.73
N PRO A 247 -1.19 -8.11 0.66
CA PRO A 247 -0.79 -9.32 -0.07
C PRO A 247 0.61 -9.28 -0.70
N ARG A 248 1.13 -8.10 -1.01
CA ARG A 248 2.46 -7.94 -1.65
C ARG A 248 3.47 -7.20 -0.79
N ALA A 249 3.13 -6.93 0.47
CA ALA A 249 4.12 -6.49 1.47
C ALA A 249 4.98 -7.68 1.92
N SER A 250 6.11 -7.41 2.58
CA SER A 250 6.90 -8.49 3.19
C SER A 250 6.10 -9.23 4.25
N ALA A 251 6.34 -10.53 4.43
CA ALA A 251 5.71 -11.29 5.51
C ALA A 251 6.07 -10.71 6.90
N PRO A 252 5.21 -10.83 7.93
CA PRO A 252 5.47 -10.25 9.26
C PRO A 252 6.83 -10.61 9.88
N TRP A 253 7.19 -11.88 9.87
CA TRP A 253 8.49 -12.35 10.38
C TRP A 253 9.67 -11.69 9.64
N ARG A 254 9.54 -11.47 8.33
CA ARG A 254 10.58 -10.86 7.50
C ARG A 254 10.73 -9.37 7.79
N ARG A 255 9.65 -8.70 8.19
CA ARG A 255 9.68 -7.30 8.67
C ARG A 255 10.38 -7.18 10.02
N LEU A 256 10.11 -8.10 10.95
CA LEU A 256 10.83 -8.15 12.23
C LEU A 256 12.32 -8.46 12.04
N GLN A 257 12.67 -9.32 11.07
CA GLN A 257 14.06 -9.52 10.68
C GLN A 257 14.69 -8.23 10.14
N ALA A 258 13.98 -7.44 9.32
CA ALA A 258 14.47 -6.14 8.86
C ALA A 258 14.70 -5.15 9.99
N VAL A 259 13.82 -5.12 10.99
CA VAL A 259 14.04 -4.34 12.22
C VAL A 259 15.35 -4.77 12.89
N ARG A 260 15.60 -6.08 13.00
CA ARG A 260 16.84 -6.62 13.59
C ARG A 260 18.08 -6.23 12.80
N THR A 261 18.06 -6.40 11.49
CA THR A 261 19.17 -6.05 10.60
C THR A 261 19.52 -4.56 10.72
N LEU A 262 18.52 -3.68 10.68
CA LEU A 262 18.72 -2.24 10.79
C LEU A 262 19.25 -1.85 12.18
N ALA A 263 18.68 -2.39 13.26
CA ALA A 263 19.11 -2.10 14.62
C ALA A 263 20.54 -2.59 14.90
N GLN A 264 20.93 -3.76 14.39
CA GLN A 264 22.30 -4.29 14.51
C GLN A 264 23.32 -3.46 13.74
N ALA A 265 22.90 -2.77 12.68
CA ALA A 265 23.72 -1.82 11.93
C ALA A 265 23.70 -0.40 12.54
N SER A 266 23.18 -0.25 13.77
CA SER A 266 23.04 1.03 14.48
C SER A 266 22.15 2.05 13.77
N VAL A 267 21.24 1.61 12.89
CA VAL A 267 20.23 2.49 12.28
C VAL A 267 19.04 2.59 13.25
N PRO A 268 18.69 3.81 13.76
CA PRO A 268 17.56 3.98 14.66
C PRO A 268 16.27 3.45 14.03
N THR A 269 15.74 2.38 14.59
CA THR A 269 14.58 1.68 14.03
C THR A 269 13.43 1.55 15.02
N GLY A 270 12.23 1.91 14.59
CA GLY A 270 10.99 1.73 15.34
C GLY A 270 9.95 0.90 14.59
N VAL A 271 8.87 0.52 15.29
CA VAL A 271 7.77 -0.25 14.72
C VAL A 271 6.45 0.52 14.80
N LEU A 272 5.66 0.47 13.74
CA LEU A 272 4.31 1.01 13.71
C LEU A 272 3.29 -0.12 13.70
N VAL A 273 2.51 -0.25 14.76
CA VAL A 273 1.35 -1.15 14.81
C VAL A 273 0.16 -0.45 14.17
N ALA A 274 0.19 -0.36 12.84
CA ALA A 274 -0.65 0.56 12.08
C ALA A 274 -1.19 -0.08 10.78
N PRO A 275 -2.51 -0.27 10.64
CA PRO A 275 -3.57 0.06 11.61
C PRO A 275 -3.86 -1.06 12.61
N ILE A 276 -4.38 -0.66 13.78
CA ILE A 276 -5.17 -1.48 14.67
C ILE A 276 -6.61 -1.55 14.15
N ILE A 277 -7.09 -2.76 13.97
CA ILE A 277 -8.42 -3.13 13.50
C ILE A 277 -9.04 -3.99 14.61
N PRO A 278 -10.08 -3.48 15.32
CA PRO A 278 -10.70 -4.21 16.43
C PRO A 278 -11.19 -5.59 16.01
N PHE A 279 -10.98 -6.60 16.86
CA PHE A 279 -11.34 -8.01 16.64
C PHE A 279 -10.68 -8.67 15.41
N ILE A 280 -9.72 -8.02 14.76
CA ILE A 280 -8.97 -8.55 13.63
C ILE A 280 -7.49 -8.71 13.99
N ASN A 281 -6.85 -7.67 14.52
CA ASN A 281 -5.43 -7.71 14.89
C ASN A 281 -5.09 -6.99 16.21
N ASP A 282 -6.08 -6.41 16.89
CA ASP A 282 -5.86 -5.63 18.10
C ASP A 282 -5.36 -6.48 19.28
N GLU A 283 -5.66 -7.77 19.30
CA GLU A 283 -5.10 -8.74 20.26
C GLU A 283 -3.58 -8.97 20.08
N SER A 284 -3.05 -8.74 18.88
CA SER A 284 -1.62 -8.95 18.58
C SER A 284 -0.74 -7.79 18.99
N MET A 285 -1.30 -6.69 19.51
CA MET A 285 -0.54 -5.48 19.81
C MET A 285 0.64 -5.75 20.75
N GLU A 286 0.42 -6.41 21.89
CA GLU A 286 1.45 -6.65 22.89
C GLU A 286 2.51 -7.65 22.41
N SER A 287 2.12 -8.66 21.62
CA SER A 287 3.09 -9.60 21.05
C SER A 287 3.95 -8.92 20.00
N ILE A 288 3.39 -8.08 19.12
CA ILE A 288 4.15 -7.27 18.17
C ILE A 288 5.16 -6.37 18.88
N LEU A 289 4.74 -5.68 19.97
CA LEU A 289 5.65 -4.82 20.73
C LEU A 289 6.80 -5.61 21.37
N ARG A 290 6.52 -6.80 21.91
CA ARG A 290 7.54 -7.69 22.50
C ARG A 290 8.55 -8.14 21.44
N GLU A 291 8.07 -8.63 20.31
CA GLU A 291 8.92 -9.09 19.20
C GLU A 291 9.72 -7.93 18.59
N ALA A 292 9.10 -6.76 18.41
CA ALA A 292 9.78 -5.56 17.94
C ALA A 292 10.91 -5.13 18.88
N ARG A 293 10.67 -5.13 20.20
CA ARG A 293 11.71 -4.83 21.18
C ARG A 293 12.82 -5.88 21.14
N GLY A 294 12.47 -7.17 21.05
CA GLY A 294 13.43 -8.28 20.91
C GLY A 294 14.24 -8.22 19.60
N ALA A 295 13.71 -7.59 18.56
CA ALA A 295 14.42 -7.26 17.32
C ALA A 295 15.30 -6.01 17.43
N GLY A 296 15.27 -5.27 18.55
CA GLY A 296 16.11 -4.09 18.74
C GLY A 296 15.41 -2.76 18.43
N ALA A 297 14.09 -2.75 18.22
CA ALA A 297 13.36 -1.49 18.09
C ALA A 297 13.52 -0.64 19.36
N TYR A 298 13.73 0.67 19.17
CA TYR A 298 13.80 1.65 20.27
C TYR A 298 12.45 2.35 20.49
N TYR A 299 11.65 2.44 19.43
CA TYR A 299 10.39 3.18 19.41
C TYR A 299 9.26 2.31 18.86
N ALA A 300 8.05 2.55 19.36
CA ALA A 300 6.83 2.06 18.78
C ALA A 300 5.72 3.12 18.81
N SER A 301 4.81 3.03 17.85
CA SER A 301 3.55 3.76 17.84
C SER A 301 2.45 2.90 17.22
N TYR A 302 1.20 3.31 17.37
CA TYR A 302 0.06 2.67 16.73
C TYR A 302 -0.88 3.72 16.14
N THR A 303 -1.68 3.31 15.16
CA THR A 303 -2.84 4.07 14.70
C THR A 303 -4.04 3.15 14.61
N VAL A 304 -5.23 3.68 14.86
CA VAL A 304 -6.50 2.98 14.62
C VAL A 304 -6.87 3.12 13.14
N LEU A 305 -7.51 2.08 12.59
CA LEU A 305 -8.01 2.05 11.22
C LEU A 305 -8.75 3.36 10.84
N ARG A 306 -8.46 3.83 9.64
CA ARG A 306 -9.10 4.96 8.98
C ARG A 306 -9.71 4.47 7.68
N LEU A 307 -10.94 4.91 7.38
CA LEU A 307 -11.69 4.52 6.20
C LEU A 307 -12.14 5.74 5.39
N PRO A 308 -11.20 6.58 4.91
CA PRO A 308 -11.56 7.74 4.13
C PRO A 308 -12.12 7.31 2.76
N TRP A 309 -13.22 7.94 2.34
CA TRP A 309 -13.74 7.84 0.97
C TRP A 309 -13.93 6.38 0.49
N GLU A 310 -13.35 6.01 -0.66
CA GLU A 310 -13.47 4.70 -1.31
C GLU A 310 -12.85 3.56 -0.49
N VAL A 311 -11.94 3.87 0.44
CA VAL A 311 -11.31 2.86 1.33
C VAL A 311 -12.36 2.14 2.16
N LYS A 312 -13.45 2.83 2.53
CA LYS A 312 -14.56 2.23 3.28
C LYS A 312 -15.15 1.01 2.55
N ALA A 313 -15.49 1.17 1.27
CA ALA A 313 -16.09 0.08 0.47
C ALA A 313 -15.10 -1.08 0.28
N VAL A 314 -13.85 -0.76 -0.08
CA VAL A 314 -12.78 -1.77 -0.24
C VAL A 314 -12.59 -2.60 1.03
N PHE A 315 -12.63 -1.96 2.19
CA PHE A 315 -12.48 -2.63 3.48
C PHE A 315 -13.72 -3.43 3.87
N GLU A 316 -14.93 -2.89 3.68
CA GLU A 316 -16.19 -3.58 3.98
C GLU A 316 -16.33 -4.88 3.17
N GLU A 317 -16.00 -4.85 1.87
CA GLU A 317 -16.03 -6.04 1.01
C GLU A 317 -14.93 -7.06 1.40
N TRP A 318 -13.73 -6.60 1.73
CA TRP A 318 -12.68 -7.47 2.28
C TRP A 318 -13.12 -8.16 3.57
N LEU A 319 -13.75 -7.40 4.47
CA LEU A 319 -14.19 -7.88 5.77
C LEU A 319 -15.33 -8.89 5.62
N ALA A 320 -16.29 -8.65 4.72
CA ALA A 320 -17.36 -9.60 4.41
C ALA A 320 -16.82 -10.90 3.78
N THR A 321 -15.78 -10.80 2.96
CA THR A 321 -15.16 -11.95 2.28
C THR A 321 -14.37 -12.83 3.25
N HIS A 322 -13.58 -12.23 4.14
CA HIS A 322 -12.63 -12.99 4.97
C HIS A 322 -13.07 -13.20 6.41
N PHE A 323 -14.00 -12.38 6.93
CA PHE A 323 -14.46 -12.43 8.31
C PHE A 323 -15.99 -12.20 8.43
N PRO A 324 -16.82 -12.93 7.66
CA PRO A 324 -18.27 -12.69 7.63
C PRO A 324 -18.90 -12.74 9.03
N ASP A 325 -18.51 -13.72 9.85
CA ASP A 325 -19.07 -13.97 11.18
C ASP A 325 -18.85 -12.82 12.19
N ARG A 326 -17.85 -11.98 11.95
CA ARG A 326 -17.51 -10.84 12.82
C ARG A 326 -17.56 -9.49 12.11
N ALA A 327 -17.96 -9.44 10.84
CA ALA A 327 -17.93 -8.23 10.03
C ALA A 327 -18.74 -7.09 10.68
N GLN A 328 -20.00 -7.34 11.04
CA GLN A 328 -20.85 -6.33 11.70
C GLN A 328 -20.29 -5.87 13.04
N ARG A 329 -19.70 -6.79 13.82
CA ARG A 329 -19.09 -6.47 15.11
C ARG A 329 -17.87 -5.56 14.96
N VAL A 330 -17.01 -5.81 13.98
CA VAL A 330 -15.85 -4.97 13.67
C VAL A 330 -16.30 -3.59 13.23
N LEU A 331 -17.29 -3.54 12.33
CA LEU A 331 -17.88 -2.32 11.80
C LEU A 331 -18.50 -1.45 12.90
N HIS A 332 -19.37 -1.99 13.75
CA HIS A 332 -19.94 -1.26 14.89
C HIS A 332 -18.84 -0.76 15.84
N ARG A 333 -17.77 -1.54 16.05
CA ARG A 333 -16.66 -1.08 16.89
C ARG A 333 -15.86 0.06 16.27
N ILE A 334 -15.75 0.10 14.94
CA ILE A 334 -15.18 1.25 14.23
C ILE A 334 -16.06 2.48 14.43
N GLU A 335 -17.39 2.34 14.39
CA GLU A 335 -18.30 3.45 14.67
C GLU A 335 -18.18 3.98 16.10
N ASP A 336 -18.07 3.10 17.10
CA ASP A 336 -17.83 3.49 18.49
C ASP A 336 -16.57 4.36 18.64
N LEU A 337 -15.49 3.97 17.95
CA LEU A 337 -14.20 4.68 17.95
C LEU A 337 -14.25 6.05 17.24
N ARG A 338 -15.37 6.38 16.60
CA ARG A 338 -15.53 7.49 15.66
C ARG A 338 -16.83 8.26 15.89
N ASN A 339 -17.43 8.11 17.07
CA ASN A 339 -18.68 8.75 17.48
C ASN A 339 -19.84 8.46 16.50
N GLY A 340 -20.06 7.19 16.18
CA GLY A 340 -21.17 6.72 15.32
C GLY A 340 -20.90 6.78 13.82
N ARG A 341 -19.67 7.10 13.38
CA ARG A 341 -19.31 7.22 11.95
C ARG A 341 -18.32 6.15 11.52
N ARG A 342 -18.33 5.78 10.23
CA ARG A 342 -17.32 4.85 9.68
C ARG A 342 -15.91 5.45 9.56
N ASN A 343 -15.79 6.77 9.54
CA ASN A 343 -14.51 7.47 9.46
C ASN A 343 -14.56 8.82 10.17
N ASP A 344 -13.41 9.28 10.66
CA ASP A 344 -13.23 10.59 11.26
C ASP A 344 -12.01 11.29 10.63
N PRO A 345 -12.18 12.46 9.98
CA PRO A 345 -11.08 13.23 9.42
C PRO A 345 -10.38 14.14 10.44
N GLY A 346 -10.95 14.34 11.64
CA GLY A 346 -10.48 15.29 12.63
C GLY A 346 -9.05 15.00 13.13
N PHE A 347 -8.21 16.03 13.21
CA PHE A 347 -6.89 15.90 13.84
C PHE A 347 -7.03 15.51 15.32
N GLY A 348 -6.05 14.78 15.84
CA GLY A 348 -6.05 14.18 17.17
C GLY A 348 -6.86 12.88 17.22
N SER A 349 -8.13 12.93 16.80
CA SER A 349 -9.04 11.79 16.90
C SER A 349 -8.85 10.77 15.75
N ARG A 350 -8.59 11.20 14.51
CA ARG A 350 -8.50 10.30 13.34
C ARG A 350 -7.49 9.16 13.48
N MET A 351 -6.37 9.36 14.19
CA MET A 351 -5.35 8.33 14.37
C MET A 351 -5.58 7.47 15.63
N ARG A 352 -6.29 7.97 16.64
CA ARG A 352 -6.37 7.34 17.97
C ARG A 352 -7.75 6.77 18.29
N GLY A 353 -8.79 7.33 17.70
CA GLY A 353 -10.18 7.07 18.07
C GLY A 353 -10.61 7.84 19.32
N THR A 354 -11.88 7.72 19.66
CA THR A 354 -12.50 8.28 20.87
C THR A 354 -13.22 7.19 21.67
N GLY A 355 -13.57 7.51 22.93
CA GLY A 355 -14.36 6.63 23.79
C GLY A 355 -13.57 5.49 24.45
N ILE A 356 -14.30 4.65 25.18
CA ILE A 356 -13.74 3.64 26.10
C ILE A 356 -12.80 2.66 25.38
N TRP A 357 -13.12 2.28 24.14
CA TRP A 357 -12.27 1.35 23.39
C TRP A 357 -10.94 2.00 22.97
N ALA A 358 -10.95 3.28 22.57
CA ALA A 358 -9.72 4.02 22.28
C ALA A 358 -8.85 4.16 23.53
N ASP A 359 -9.47 4.40 24.69
CA ASP A 359 -8.80 4.47 25.97
C ASP A 359 -8.17 3.11 26.36
N LEU A 360 -8.89 2.01 26.15
CA LEU A 360 -8.38 0.66 26.37
C LEU A 360 -7.16 0.36 25.49
N LEU A 361 -7.23 0.65 24.19
CA LEU A 361 -6.11 0.47 23.27
C LEU A 361 -4.90 1.32 23.70
N ARG A 362 -5.13 2.58 24.08
CA ARG A 362 -4.08 3.48 24.57
C ARG A 362 -3.41 2.93 25.82
N GLN A 363 -4.20 2.53 26.82
CA GLN A 363 -3.67 1.99 28.07
C GLN A 363 -2.86 0.71 27.84
N ARG A 364 -3.38 -0.24 27.04
CA ARG A 364 -2.68 -1.47 26.66
C ARG A 364 -1.34 -1.19 25.98
N PHE A 365 -1.35 -0.29 25.00
CA PHE A 365 -0.15 0.12 24.29
C PHE A 365 0.87 0.75 25.23
N GLU A 366 0.47 1.79 25.97
CA GLU A 366 1.38 2.56 26.82
C GLU A 366 1.98 1.72 27.95
N LEU A 367 1.16 0.90 28.62
CA LEU A 367 1.63 0.01 29.68
C LEU A 367 2.67 -0.98 29.14
N THR A 368 2.41 -1.56 27.96
CA THR A 368 3.31 -2.53 27.35
C THR A 368 4.60 -1.87 26.85
N ALA A 369 4.50 -0.73 26.16
CA ALA A 369 5.65 0.04 25.70
C ALA A 369 6.55 0.45 26.87
N ARG A 370 5.96 0.96 27.97
CA ARG A 370 6.70 1.30 29.20
C ARG A 370 7.42 0.08 29.80
N LYS A 371 6.71 -1.05 29.95
CA LYS A 371 7.30 -2.30 30.50
C LYS A 371 8.47 -2.82 29.66
N LEU A 372 8.38 -2.72 28.33
CA LEU A 372 9.41 -3.16 27.40
C LEU A 372 10.56 -2.16 27.23
N GLY A 373 10.44 -0.96 27.80
CA GLY A 373 11.42 0.12 27.63
C GLY A 373 11.45 0.72 26.23
N LEU A 374 10.36 0.58 25.47
CA LEU A 374 10.15 1.31 24.22
C LEU A 374 9.84 2.78 24.54
N ASN A 375 10.12 3.68 23.61
CA ASN A 375 9.78 5.12 23.68
C ASN A 375 10.45 5.89 24.83
N ARG A 376 11.55 5.36 25.41
CA ARG A 376 12.30 6.06 26.47
C ARG A 376 13.00 7.33 25.97
N HIS A 377 13.43 7.31 24.71
CA HIS A 377 14.10 8.43 24.07
C HIS A 377 13.41 8.72 22.75
N ARG A 378 13.04 9.98 22.53
CA ARG A 378 12.61 10.46 21.22
C ARG A 378 13.86 10.86 20.46
N LEU A 379 14.04 10.29 19.27
CA LEU A 379 15.14 10.69 18.40
C LEU A 379 14.84 12.05 17.79
N GLU A 380 15.75 13.00 17.97
CA GLU A 380 15.75 14.29 17.28
C GLU A 380 16.82 14.24 16.20
N LEU A 381 16.42 14.36 14.95
CA LEU A 381 17.34 14.31 13.81
C LEU A 381 18.12 15.63 13.68
N ASP A 382 19.40 15.53 13.30
CA ASP A 382 20.26 16.70 13.14
C ASP A 382 19.84 17.52 11.90
N MET A 383 19.42 18.77 12.13
CA MET A 383 19.01 19.71 11.09
C MET A 383 20.12 20.72 10.73
N HIS A 384 21.23 20.74 11.47
CA HIS A 384 22.29 21.74 11.33
C HIS A 384 23.37 21.33 10.33
N ARG A 385 23.42 20.04 9.97
CA ARG A 385 24.42 19.48 9.04
C ARG A 385 24.15 19.73 7.57
N PHE A 386 22.96 20.19 7.21
CA PHE A 386 22.55 20.32 5.83
C PHE A 386 23.49 21.21 5.02
N VAL A 387 23.89 20.68 3.86
CA VAL A 387 24.67 21.41 2.86
C VAL A 387 23.83 21.49 1.59
N ARG A 388 23.61 22.71 1.12
CA ARG A 388 22.90 22.95 -0.13
C ARG A 388 23.62 22.22 -1.28
N PRO A 389 22.90 21.49 -2.14
CA PRO A 389 23.53 20.84 -3.29
C PRO A 389 24.14 21.89 -4.22
N ALA A 390 25.30 21.57 -4.81
CA ALA A 390 25.90 22.42 -5.82
C ALA A 390 24.89 22.68 -6.95
N SER A 391 24.77 23.94 -7.39
CA SER A 391 23.98 24.24 -8.59
C SER A 391 24.58 23.46 -9.75
N LEU A 392 23.78 22.65 -10.44
CA LEU A 392 24.17 22.09 -11.72
C LEU A 392 24.42 23.29 -12.67
N LYS A 393 25.67 23.73 -12.78
CA LYS A 393 26.07 24.63 -13.85
C LYS A 393 25.90 23.81 -15.12
N THR A 394 24.91 24.15 -15.93
CA THR A 394 24.70 23.60 -17.25
C THR A 394 25.94 23.93 -18.10
N SER A 395 26.97 23.08 -18.05
CA SER A 395 28.06 23.12 -19.01
C SER A 395 27.59 22.45 -20.29
N VAL A 396 26.60 23.05 -20.95
CA VAL A 396 26.44 22.85 -22.39
C VAL A 396 27.49 23.74 -23.01
N SER A 397 28.64 23.15 -23.32
CA SER A 397 29.55 23.69 -24.32
C SER A 397 28.76 23.72 -25.63
N MET A 398 28.07 24.83 -25.88
CA MET A 398 27.66 25.22 -27.22
C MET A 398 28.97 25.46 -27.99
N THR A 399 29.49 24.43 -28.63
CA THR A 399 30.46 24.60 -29.71
C THR A 399 29.73 25.39 -30.78
N THR A 400 30.00 26.69 -30.81
CA THR A 400 29.66 27.64 -31.87
C THR A 400 30.14 27.09 -33.21
N GLY A 401 29.22 26.48 -33.96
CA GLY A 401 29.35 26.22 -35.38
C GLY A 401 28.48 27.21 -36.15
N GLN A 402 28.81 28.50 -36.06
CA GLN A 402 28.22 29.51 -36.93
C GLN A 402 28.92 29.39 -38.29
N LEU A 403 28.30 28.69 -39.22
CA LEU A 403 28.69 28.71 -40.63
C LEU A 403 28.41 30.12 -41.18
N SER A 404 29.46 30.91 -41.37
CA SER A 404 29.42 32.16 -42.14
C SER A 404 29.19 31.81 -43.61
N LEU A 405 28.01 32.17 -44.13
CA LEU A 405 27.55 31.86 -45.49
C LEU A 405 27.97 32.90 -46.53
N PHE A 406 28.98 33.71 -46.24
CA PHE A 406 29.61 34.61 -47.18
C PHE A 406 31.07 34.76 -46.77
N ASP A 407 31.95 34.09 -47.49
CA ASP A 407 33.28 34.57 -47.87
C ASP A 407 33.99 33.46 -48.67
N SER A 408 34.10 33.68 -49.98
CA SER A 408 35.09 33.06 -50.86
C SER A 408 35.31 33.99 -52.06
N PRO A 409 36.54 34.00 -52.61
CA PRO A 409 37.28 35.21 -53.00
C PRO A 409 36.85 35.91 -54.30
#